data_AF-A0A661YJB2-F1
#
_entry.id   AF-A0A661YJB2-F1
#
_cell.length_a   1.000
_cell.length_b   1.000
_cell.length_c   1.000
_cell.angle_alpha   90.00
_cell.angle_beta   90.00
_cell.angle_gamma   90.00
#
_symmetry.space_group_name_H-M   'P 1'
#
loop_
_entity.id
_entity.type
_entity.pdbx_description
1 polymer ?
#
loop_
_entity_poly.entity_id
_entity_poly.type
_entity_poly.pdbx_seq_one_letter_code
_entity_poly.pdbx_strand_id
1 'polypeptide(L)'
;MCGIAGIVDFHNNKPGIDIVKSMLQSISYRGPDECGIYHSRNATMGNVRLSIIDLVSGQQPLSDLTDRYWIVFNGEIFNFKELRQELEKDGCKLRTQSDTEVLVQLYARYGKECLGKLNGQFAFAIWDKQKEELFIARDRVGIRPLFYNITNGVFSFASEIKALFQQKSVNRELQAESLAQIYTFWSAITPNTAFKDIFELSPGHYLVFNKDGLKIEKYWELEFDNRYESLSFNDALEQFNELL
;
A
#
# COMPACT_ATOMS: atom_id res chain seq x y z
N MET A 1 -3.66 7.29 -11.74
CA MET A 1 -3.29 6.81 -10.39
C MET A 1 -2.61 5.47 -10.56
N CYS A 2 -1.41 5.20 -10.06
CA CYS A 2 -0.76 3.89 -10.24
C CYS A 2 -1.61 2.73 -9.69
N GLY A 3 -1.50 1.52 -10.22
CA GLY A 3 -2.09 0.30 -9.65
C GLY A 3 -0.99 -0.63 -9.15
N ILE A 4 -1.20 -1.29 -8.01
CA ILE A 4 -0.28 -2.29 -7.47
C ILE A 4 -0.98 -3.64 -7.35
N ALA A 5 -0.22 -4.73 -7.52
CA ALA A 5 -0.70 -6.09 -7.31
C ALA A 5 0.46 -7.02 -6.91
N GLY A 6 0.17 -8.07 -6.17
CA GLY A 6 1.18 -9.07 -5.84
C GLY A 6 0.63 -10.32 -5.18
N ILE A 7 1.47 -11.34 -5.15
CA ILE A 7 1.21 -12.68 -4.61
C ILE A 7 2.42 -13.11 -3.79
N VAL A 8 2.16 -13.69 -2.61
CA VAL A 8 3.14 -14.39 -1.78
C VAL A 8 2.67 -15.82 -1.52
N ASP A 9 3.51 -16.79 -1.83
CA ASP A 9 3.25 -18.23 -1.68
C ASP A 9 4.48 -18.95 -1.12
N PHE A 10 4.37 -19.43 0.12
CA PHE A 10 5.41 -20.20 0.80
C PHE A 10 5.33 -21.72 0.56
N HIS A 11 4.21 -22.22 0.03
CA HIS A 11 3.94 -23.65 -0.10
C HIS A 11 4.46 -24.20 -1.43
N ASN A 12 4.12 -23.54 -2.56
CA ASN A 12 4.48 -24.04 -3.88
C ASN A 12 5.77 -23.42 -4.44
N ASN A 13 6.41 -22.48 -3.72
CA ASN A 13 7.68 -21.82 -4.06
C ASN A 13 7.74 -21.23 -5.49
N LYS A 14 6.58 -20.90 -6.08
CA LYS A 14 6.44 -20.32 -7.43
C LYS A 14 5.23 -19.38 -7.48
N PRO A 15 5.32 -18.17 -6.92
CA PRO A 15 4.30 -17.15 -7.14
C PRO A 15 4.17 -16.89 -8.64
N GLY A 16 2.98 -17.11 -9.19
CA GLY A 16 2.77 -17.11 -10.64
C GLY A 16 2.99 -15.73 -11.25
N ILE A 17 4.14 -15.53 -11.91
CA ILE A 17 4.43 -14.30 -12.69
C ILE A 17 3.30 -14.01 -13.66
N ASP A 18 2.80 -15.02 -14.36
CA ASP A 18 1.72 -14.86 -15.34
C ASP A 18 0.41 -14.43 -14.69
N ILE A 19 0.13 -14.89 -13.46
CA ILE A 19 -1.04 -14.45 -12.71
C ILE A 19 -0.90 -12.96 -12.38
N VAL A 20 0.25 -12.53 -11.82
CA VAL A 20 0.48 -11.11 -11.52
C VAL A 20 0.45 -10.25 -12.77
N LYS A 21 0.96 -10.73 -13.92
CA LYS A 21 0.79 -10.04 -15.21
C LYS A 21 -0.69 -9.85 -15.56
N SER A 22 -1.51 -10.88 -15.43
CA SER A 22 -2.97 -10.77 -15.65
C SER A 22 -3.64 -9.81 -14.66
N MET A 23 -3.22 -9.85 -13.38
CA MET A 23 -3.70 -8.91 -12.35
C MET A 23 -3.43 -7.47 -12.79
N LEU A 24 -2.18 -7.15 -13.13
CA LEU A 24 -1.74 -5.83 -13.59
C LEU A 24 -2.45 -5.42 -14.88
N GLN A 25 -2.61 -6.33 -15.84
CA GLN A 25 -3.33 -6.05 -17.10
C GLN A 25 -4.78 -5.64 -16.84
N SER A 26 -5.46 -6.28 -15.87
CA SER A 26 -6.84 -5.94 -15.54
C SER A 26 -7.01 -4.53 -14.93
N ILE A 27 -5.94 -3.98 -14.35
CA ILE A 27 -5.92 -2.64 -13.74
C ILE A 27 -5.05 -1.65 -14.53
N SER A 28 -4.63 -1.99 -15.76
CA SER A 28 -3.69 -1.19 -16.56
C SER A 28 -4.14 0.25 -16.81
N TYR A 29 -5.45 0.47 -16.93
CA TYR A 29 -6.07 1.79 -17.09
C TYR A 29 -5.71 2.78 -15.98
N ARG A 30 -5.31 2.29 -14.79
CA ARG A 30 -4.84 3.11 -13.68
C ARG A 30 -3.52 3.82 -14.02
N GLY A 31 -2.61 3.10 -14.67
CA GLY A 31 -1.26 3.54 -15.00
C GLY A 31 -0.80 3.05 -16.38
N PRO A 32 -1.21 3.73 -17.46
CA PRO A 32 -0.95 3.29 -18.82
C PRO A 32 0.50 3.47 -19.29
N ASP A 33 1.35 4.19 -18.54
CA ASP A 33 2.66 4.63 -19.03
C ASP A 33 3.72 3.55 -18.87
N GLU A 34 3.72 2.84 -17.73
CA GLU A 34 4.74 1.82 -17.43
C GLU A 34 4.13 0.64 -16.67
N CYS A 35 4.75 -0.52 -16.83
CA CYS A 35 4.44 -1.74 -16.09
C CYS A 35 5.74 -2.42 -15.67
N GLY A 36 5.84 -2.78 -14.39
CA GLY A 36 7.01 -3.45 -13.85
C GLY A 36 6.63 -4.61 -12.94
N ILE A 37 7.52 -5.61 -12.87
CA ILE A 37 7.35 -6.79 -12.04
C ILE A 37 8.67 -7.13 -11.36
N TYR A 38 8.58 -7.34 -10.06
CA TYR A 38 9.58 -7.96 -9.23
C TYR A 38 9.16 -9.40 -8.97
N HIS A 39 10.11 -10.32 -9.11
CA HIS A 39 9.89 -11.74 -8.89
C HIS A 39 11.02 -12.35 -8.07
N SER A 40 10.64 -13.19 -7.12
CA SER A 40 11.53 -14.01 -6.30
C SER A 40 10.87 -15.35 -6.01
N ARG A 41 11.56 -16.19 -5.24
CA ARG A 41 11.10 -17.54 -4.88
C ARG A 41 9.70 -17.57 -4.27
N ASN A 42 9.41 -16.65 -3.33
CA ASN A 42 8.17 -16.68 -2.55
C ASN A 42 7.25 -15.48 -2.82
N ALA A 43 7.74 -14.41 -3.46
CA ALA A 43 6.94 -13.23 -3.78
C ALA A 43 7.06 -12.80 -5.24
N THR A 44 5.92 -12.46 -5.85
CA THR A 44 5.84 -11.70 -7.11
C THR A 44 4.99 -10.47 -6.86
N MET A 45 5.51 -9.28 -7.17
CA MET A 45 4.77 -8.03 -7.02
C MET A 45 5.02 -7.15 -8.24
N GLY A 46 4.08 -6.28 -8.56
CA GLY A 46 4.28 -5.33 -9.64
C GLY A 46 3.33 -4.15 -9.56
N ASN A 47 3.51 -3.25 -10.50
CA ASN A 47 2.71 -2.04 -10.60
C ASN A 47 2.47 -1.67 -12.06
N VAL A 48 1.40 -0.92 -12.27
CA VAL A 48 1.14 -0.12 -13.47
C VAL A 48 1.20 1.35 -13.06
N ARG A 49 1.96 2.17 -13.79
CA ARG A 49 2.32 3.53 -13.35
C ARG A 49 1.68 4.58 -14.24
N LEU A 50 1.10 5.60 -13.60
CA LEU A 50 0.81 6.88 -14.24
C LEU A 50 1.92 7.82 -13.80
N SER A 51 2.74 8.27 -14.75
CA SER A 51 3.97 9.01 -14.47
C SER A 51 3.63 10.47 -14.16
N ILE A 52 3.51 10.81 -12.87
CA ILE A 52 3.23 12.17 -12.39
C ILE A 52 4.51 12.84 -11.83
N ILE A 53 5.25 12.12 -10.97
CA ILE A 53 6.50 12.59 -10.35
C ILE A 53 7.66 11.73 -10.85
N ASP A 54 8.76 12.36 -11.25
CA ASP A 54 9.99 11.73 -11.79
C ASP A 54 9.71 10.78 -12.96
N LEU A 55 9.50 11.37 -14.14
CA LEU A 55 9.14 10.66 -15.38
C LEU A 55 10.22 9.67 -15.87
N VAL A 56 11.45 9.75 -15.36
CA VAL A 56 12.62 9.06 -15.94
C VAL A 56 13.17 7.97 -15.02
N SER A 57 13.29 8.23 -13.71
CA SER A 57 13.89 7.28 -12.77
C SER A 57 12.93 6.68 -11.74
N GLY A 58 11.66 7.10 -11.72
CA GLY A 58 10.64 6.61 -10.79
C GLY A 58 10.06 5.23 -11.11
N GLN A 59 10.77 4.40 -11.86
CA GLN A 59 10.30 3.08 -12.28
C GLN A 59 10.16 2.16 -11.07
N GLN A 60 9.08 1.39 -11.08
CA GLN A 60 8.73 0.45 -10.02
C GLN A 60 8.56 -0.95 -10.61
N PRO A 61 8.72 -2.03 -9.80
CA PRO A 61 9.10 -2.02 -8.40
C PRO A 61 10.53 -1.50 -8.16
N LEU A 62 10.74 -0.76 -7.07
CA LEU A 62 12.02 -0.12 -6.76
C LEU A 62 12.66 -0.80 -5.55
N SER A 63 13.99 -0.90 -5.51
CA SER A 63 14.72 -1.46 -4.38
C SER A 63 15.29 -0.38 -3.46
N ASP A 64 15.57 -0.76 -2.21
CA ASP A 64 16.46 0.01 -1.35
C ASP A 64 17.93 -0.03 -1.86
N LEU A 65 18.84 0.69 -1.20
CA LEU A 65 20.25 0.73 -1.64
C LEU A 65 20.97 -0.63 -1.51
N THR A 66 20.43 -1.56 -0.73
CA THR A 66 21.02 -2.89 -0.49
C THR A 66 20.37 -4.00 -1.29
N ASP A 67 19.37 -3.69 -2.13
CA ASP A 67 18.56 -4.66 -2.87
C ASP A 67 17.89 -5.73 -1.98
N ARG A 68 17.67 -5.42 -0.70
CA ARG A 68 16.97 -6.27 0.28
C ARG A 68 15.46 -6.03 0.25
N TYR A 69 15.05 -4.78 0.26
CA TYR A 69 13.66 -4.36 0.28
C TYR A 69 13.22 -3.94 -1.12
N TRP A 70 12.06 -4.45 -1.56
CA TRP A 70 11.48 -4.14 -2.86
C TRP A 70 10.08 -3.59 -2.68
N ILE A 71 9.81 -2.40 -3.22
CA ILE A 71 8.55 -1.68 -3.04
C ILE A 71 7.71 -1.63 -4.32
N VAL A 72 6.40 -1.78 -4.16
CA VAL A 72 5.38 -1.27 -5.10
C VAL A 72 4.49 -0.27 -4.38
N PHE A 73 4.17 0.84 -5.04
CA PHE A 73 3.56 2.00 -4.42
C PHE A 73 2.53 2.66 -5.34
N ASN A 74 1.32 2.83 -4.82
CA ASN A 74 0.26 3.66 -5.38
C ASN A 74 -0.02 4.81 -4.42
N GLY A 75 0.42 6.02 -4.75
CA GLY A 75 0.27 7.16 -3.87
C GLY A 75 1.22 8.29 -4.18
N GLU A 76 1.25 9.26 -3.28
CA GLU A 76 2.16 10.39 -3.24
C GLU A 76 2.51 10.68 -1.78
N ILE A 77 3.80 10.82 -1.49
CA ILE A 77 4.28 11.30 -0.17
C ILE A 77 4.55 12.80 -0.30
N PHE A 78 3.68 13.64 0.26
CA PHE A 78 3.74 15.10 0.10
C PHE A 78 4.98 15.71 0.76
N ASN A 79 5.39 15.17 1.91
CA ASN A 79 6.59 15.61 2.63
C ASN A 79 7.88 14.88 2.21
N PHE A 80 7.93 14.32 1.00
CA PHE A 80 9.09 13.53 0.57
C PHE A 80 10.38 14.36 0.45
N LYS A 81 10.29 15.67 0.20
CA LYS A 81 11.47 16.55 0.07
C LYS A 81 12.15 16.76 1.42
N GLU A 82 11.37 16.94 2.47
CA GLU A 82 11.83 17.07 3.85
C GLU A 82 12.46 15.75 4.31
N LEU A 83 11.76 14.63 4.10
CA LEU A 83 12.26 13.29 4.42
C LEU A 83 13.53 12.94 3.64
N ARG A 84 13.61 13.36 2.37
CA ARG A 84 14.82 13.23 1.55
C ARG A 84 16.00 13.95 2.18
N GLN A 85 15.83 15.20 2.60
CA GLN A 85 16.89 15.97 3.25
C GLN A 85 17.35 15.31 4.56
N GLU A 86 16.42 14.75 5.35
CA GLU A 86 16.78 13.96 6.54
C GLU A 86 17.66 12.76 6.17
N LEU A 87 17.26 11.97 5.17
CA LEU A 87 18.02 10.81 4.73
C LEU A 87 19.41 11.19 4.21
N GLU A 88 19.52 12.25 3.40
CA GLU A 88 20.77 12.74 2.81
C GLU A 88 21.73 13.30 3.87
N LYS A 89 21.22 14.01 4.89
CA LYS A 89 22.03 14.48 6.04
C LYS A 89 22.68 13.33 6.81
N ASP A 90 21.99 12.20 6.89
CA ASP A 90 22.49 10.98 7.50
C ASP A 90 23.39 10.15 6.55
N GLY A 91 23.79 10.71 5.41
CA GLY A 91 24.71 10.09 4.46
C GLY A 91 24.06 9.14 3.44
N CYS A 92 22.73 9.08 3.35
CA CYS A 92 22.05 8.28 2.34
C CYS A 92 22.19 8.92 0.94
N LYS A 93 22.70 8.16 -0.03
CA LYS A 93 22.84 8.61 -1.43
C LYS A 93 21.71 8.04 -2.28
N LEU A 94 20.62 8.79 -2.40
CA LEU A 94 19.46 8.42 -3.22
C LEU A 94 19.81 8.46 -4.72
N ARG A 95 19.26 7.54 -5.50
CA ARG A 95 19.55 7.30 -6.93
C ARG A 95 18.56 7.98 -7.88
N THR A 96 17.37 8.29 -7.39
CA THR A 96 16.22 8.82 -8.13
C THR A 96 15.75 10.13 -7.49
N GLN A 97 14.77 10.79 -8.09
CA GLN A 97 14.07 11.94 -7.48
C GLN A 97 12.64 11.57 -7.05
N SER A 98 12.30 10.27 -7.05
CA SER A 98 10.97 9.79 -6.67
C SER A 98 10.80 9.69 -5.16
N ASP A 99 9.61 10.07 -4.70
CA ASP A 99 9.10 9.77 -3.37
C ASP A 99 9.10 8.26 -3.03
N THR A 100 8.95 7.39 -4.04
CA THR A 100 9.06 5.93 -3.87
C THR A 100 10.41 5.52 -3.28
N GLU A 101 11.51 6.15 -3.73
CA GLU A 101 12.83 5.82 -3.20
C GLU A 101 12.99 6.30 -1.77
N VAL A 102 12.53 7.52 -1.48
CA VAL A 102 12.51 8.07 -0.12
C VAL A 102 11.77 7.10 0.81
N LEU A 103 10.61 6.59 0.38
CA LEU A 103 9.79 5.67 1.16
C LEU A 103 10.51 4.33 1.43
N VAL A 104 11.09 3.69 0.41
CA VAL A 104 11.77 2.39 0.62
C VAL A 104 13.02 2.53 1.49
N GLN A 105 13.78 3.63 1.36
CA GLN A 105 14.92 3.89 2.26
C GLN A 105 14.46 4.21 3.69
N LEU A 106 13.37 4.96 3.84
CA LEU A 106 12.81 5.29 5.14
C LEU A 106 12.36 4.01 5.87
N TYR A 107 11.70 3.10 5.15
CA TYR A 107 11.34 1.78 5.68
C TYR A 107 12.59 0.94 6.00
N ALA A 108 13.60 0.93 5.12
CA ALA A 108 14.84 0.18 5.36
C ALA A 108 15.54 0.62 6.66
N ARG A 109 15.42 1.90 7.03
CA ARG A 109 16.01 2.48 8.24
C ARG A 109 15.13 2.32 9.49
N TYR A 110 13.84 2.62 9.37
CA TYR A 110 12.95 2.76 10.51
C TYR A 110 11.94 1.61 10.63
N GLY A 111 11.87 0.67 9.68
CA GLY A 111 10.83 -0.35 9.65
C GLY A 111 9.43 0.28 9.61
N LYS A 112 8.50 -0.30 10.37
CA LYS A 112 7.10 0.16 10.43
C LYS A 112 6.95 1.56 11.03
N GLU A 113 7.90 1.98 11.85
CA GLU A 113 7.92 3.29 12.50
C GLU A 113 8.04 4.43 11.48
N CYS A 114 8.43 4.12 10.23
CA CYS A 114 8.41 5.08 9.13
C CYS A 114 7.01 5.67 8.89
N LEU A 115 5.93 4.92 9.18
CA LEU A 115 4.55 5.34 8.92
C LEU A 115 4.16 6.62 9.69
N GLY A 116 4.71 6.82 10.89
CA GLY A 116 4.49 8.03 11.68
C GLY A 116 5.08 9.30 11.04
N LYS A 117 6.05 9.14 10.14
CA LYS A 117 6.73 10.25 9.43
C LYS A 117 6.07 10.61 8.10
N LEU A 118 5.20 9.75 7.56
CA LEU A 118 4.61 9.96 6.24
C LEU A 118 3.45 10.95 6.33
N ASN A 119 3.51 11.98 5.48
CA ASN A 119 2.38 12.82 5.13
C ASN A 119 2.06 12.60 3.64
N GLY A 120 0.89 12.05 3.33
CA GLY A 120 0.55 11.67 1.98
C GLY A 120 -0.67 10.77 1.87
N GLN A 121 -0.99 10.42 0.63
CA GLN A 121 -2.01 9.46 0.24
C GLN A 121 -1.31 8.23 -0.33
N PHE A 122 -1.53 7.04 0.21
CA PHE A 122 -0.71 5.89 -0.15
C PHE A 122 -1.35 4.54 0.13
N ALA A 123 -1.04 3.61 -0.77
CA ALA A 123 -1.05 2.19 -0.52
C ALA A 123 0.26 1.63 -1.09
N PHE A 124 1.07 0.96 -0.26
CA PHE A 124 2.33 0.39 -0.71
C PHE A 124 2.57 -0.98 -0.11
N ALA A 125 3.31 -1.82 -0.82
CA ALA A 125 3.78 -3.11 -0.36
C ALA A 125 5.30 -3.20 -0.49
N ILE A 126 5.97 -3.67 0.56
CA ILE A 126 7.42 -3.90 0.63
C ILE A 126 7.67 -5.38 0.90
N TRP A 127 8.50 -5.99 0.08
CA TRP A 127 9.01 -7.34 0.29
C TRP A 127 10.42 -7.28 0.87
N ASP A 128 10.64 -7.84 2.06
CA ASP A 128 11.96 -8.09 2.64
C ASP A 128 12.47 -9.45 2.16
N LYS A 129 13.45 -9.43 1.25
CA LYS A 129 14.06 -10.66 0.70
C LYS A 129 14.77 -11.52 1.73
N GLN A 130 15.29 -10.90 2.80
CA GLN A 130 16.08 -11.62 3.78
C GLN A 130 15.19 -12.29 4.83
N LYS A 131 14.14 -11.60 5.27
CA LYS A 131 13.16 -12.15 6.21
C LYS A 131 12.05 -12.97 5.54
N GLU A 132 11.92 -12.85 4.22
CA GLU A 132 10.80 -13.38 3.43
C GLU A 132 9.45 -12.91 4.01
N GLU A 133 9.33 -11.59 4.13
CA GLU A 133 8.20 -10.92 4.79
C GLU A 133 7.62 -9.84 3.87
N LEU A 134 6.29 -9.83 3.75
CA LEU A 134 5.54 -8.81 3.05
C LEU A 134 4.96 -7.83 4.06
N PHE A 135 5.35 -6.57 3.96
CA PHE A 135 4.75 -5.46 4.69
C PHE A 135 3.87 -4.65 3.75
N ILE A 136 2.63 -4.37 4.12
CA ILE A 136 1.74 -3.50 3.33
C ILE A 136 1.13 -2.45 4.26
N ALA A 137 1.06 -1.20 3.82
CA ALA A 137 0.39 -0.14 4.57
C ALA A 137 -0.54 0.68 3.68
N ARG A 138 -1.62 1.18 4.30
CA ARG A 138 -2.57 2.10 3.69
C ARG A 138 -2.64 3.38 4.51
N ASP A 139 -2.79 4.52 3.81
CA ASP A 139 -2.79 5.84 4.43
C ASP A 139 -3.87 6.03 5.50
N ARG A 140 -3.69 7.09 6.28
CA ARG A 140 -4.43 7.41 7.51
C ARG A 140 -5.95 7.35 7.34
N VAL A 141 -6.46 7.83 6.20
CA VAL A 141 -7.90 7.94 5.94
C VAL A 141 -8.37 7.10 4.74
N GLY A 142 -7.49 6.25 4.19
CA GLY A 142 -7.83 5.25 3.19
C GLY A 142 -8.03 5.80 1.77
N ILE A 143 -7.33 6.88 1.40
CA ILE A 143 -7.48 7.55 0.10
C ILE A 143 -7.11 6.61 -1.05
N ARG A 144 -6.02 5.85 -0.91
CA ARG A 144 -5.61 4.87 -1.93
C ARG A 144 -6.17 3.49 -1.61
N PRO A 145 -6.89 2.83 -2.53
CA PRO A 145 -7.50 1.54 -2.26
C PRO A 145 -6.47 0.42 -2.22
N LEU A 146 -6.70 -0.54 -1.34
CA LEU A 146 -5.93 -1.77 -1.25
C LEU A 146 -6.79 -2.91 -0.70
N PHE A 147 -6.91 -3.97 -1.50
CA PHE A 147 -7.64 -5.18 -1.18
C PHE A 147 -6.70 -6.36 -1.11
N TYR A 148 -7.05 -7.36 -0.32
CA TYR A 148 -6.28 -8.60 -0.19
C TYR A 148 -7.19 -9.82 0.00
N ASN A 149 -6.64 -10.98 -0.30
CA ASN A 149 -7.24 -12.29 -0.10
C ASN A 149 -6.17 -13.28 0.38
N ILE A 150 -6.57 -14.19 1.27
CA ILE A 150 -5.79 -15.36 1.63
C ILE A 150 -6.60 -16.59 1.27
N THR A 151 -6.08 -17.45 0.41
CA THR A 151 -6.73 -18.72 0.06
C THR A 151 -5.68 -19.79 -0.17
N ASN A 152 -5.87 -20.97 0.44
CA ASN A 152 -4.94 -22.10 0.36
C ASN A 152 -3.49 -21.73 0.76
N GLY A 153 -3.33 -20.85 1.75
CA GLY A 153 -2.01 -20.38 2.21
C GLY A 153 -1.30 -19.40 1.26
N VAL A 154 -1.95 -18.97 0.17
CA VAL A 154 -1.44 -17.95 -0.75
C VAL A 154 -2.05 -16.60 -0.37
N PHE A 155 -1.19 -15.61 -0.12
CA PHE A 155 -1.59 -14.23 0.09
C PHE A 155 -1.55 -13.47 -1.23
N SER A 156 -2.56 -12.65 -1.47
CA SER A 156 -2.61 -11.79 -2.65
C SER A 156 -3.19 -10.44 -2.31
N PHE A 157 -2.69 -9.40 -2.98
CA PHE A 157 -3.16 -8.04 -2.83
C PHE A 157 -3.28 -7.33 -4.17
N ALA A 158 -4.15 -6.33 -4.23
CA ALA A 158 -4.27 -5.43 -5.37
C ALA A 158 -4.93 -4.11 -5.02
N SER A 159 -4.72 -3.08 -5.84
CA SER A 159 -5.48 -1.83 -5.74
C SER A 159 -6.97 -1.97 -6.03
N GLU A 160 -7.39 -3.04 -6.72
CA GLU A 160 -8.79 -3.31 -7.07
C GLU A 160 -9.11 -4.80 -6.97
N ILE A 161 -10.30 -5.12 -6.47
CA ILE A 161 -10.78 -6.50 -6.29
C ILE A 161 -10.72 -7.32 -7.60
N LYS A 162 -11.00 -6.70 -8.75
CA LYS A 162 -11.01 -7.38 -10.05
C LYS A 162 -9.65 -7.98 -10.47
N ALA A 163 -8.56 -7.47 -9.92
CA ALA A 163 -7.24 -8.06 -10.10
C ALA A 163 -7.12 -9.37 -9.30
N LEU A 164 -7.64 -9.44 -8.08
CA LEU A 164 -7.66 -10.68 -7.28
C LEU A 164 -8.42 -11.81 -8.00
N PHE A 165 -9.46 -11.48 -8.77
CA PHE A 165 -10.21 -12.44 -9.59
C PHE A 165 -9.45 -13.08 -10.75
N GLN A 166 -8.22 -12.65 -11.02
CA GLN A 166 -7.34 -13.34 -11.98
C GLN A 166 -6.75 -14.63 -11.38
N GLN A 167 -6.81 -14.79 -10.06
CA GLN A 167 -6.47 -16.02 -9.37
C GLN A 167 -7.66 -16.97 -9.40
N LYS A 168 -7.49 -18.16 -9.97
CA LYS A 168 -8.57 -19.16 -10.07
C LYS A 168 -9.09 -19.65 -8.71
N SER A 169 -8.27 -19.56 -7.67
CA SER A 169 -8.64 -19.94 -6.31
C SER A 169 -9.54 -18.92 -5.62
N VAL A 170 -9.64 -17.69 -6.14
CA VAL A 170 -10.46 -16.63 -5.54
C VAL A 170 -11.88 -16.74 -6.07
N ASN A 171 -12.81 -17.13 -5.19
CA ASN A 171 -14.21 -17.25 -5.52
C ASN A 171 -14.90 -15.89 -5.59
N ARG A 172 -15.80 -15.70 -6.56
CA ARG A 172 -16.62 -14.49 -6.71
C ARG A 172 -17.94 -14.61 -5.96
N GLU A 173 -17.88 -15.09 -4.72
CA GLU A 173 -19.05 -15.27 -3.84
C GLU A 173 -19.38 -13.94 -3.16
N LEU A 174 -20.65 -13.54 -3.20
CA LEU A 174 -21.11 -12.31 -2.55
C LEU A 174 -21.34 -12.52 -1.06
N GLN A 175 -21.02 -11.51 -0.24
CA GLN A 175 -21.31 -11.52 1.19
C GLN A 175 -22.59 -10.74 1.48
N ALA A 176 -23.67 -11.46 1.83
CA ALA A 176 -25.00 -10.87 2.03
C ALA A 176 -25.02 -9.74 3.07
N GLU A 177 -24.30 -9.90 4.18
CA GLU A 177 -24.18 -8.87 5.22
C GLU A 177 -23.52 -7.59 4.69
N SER A 178 -22.42 -7.73 3.94
CA SER A 178 -21.71 -6.60 3.35
C SER A 178 -22.53 -5.91 2.26
N LEU A 179 -23.35 -6.66 1.51
CA LEU A 179 -24.32 -6.07 0.58
C LEU A 179 -25.38 -5.24 1.32
N ALA A 180 -25.92 -5.74 2.44
CA ALA A 180 -26.86 -4.98 3.26
C ALA A 180 -26.24 -3.68 3.78
N GLN A 181 -24.97 -3.71 4.20
CA GLN A 181 -24.19 -2.52 4.57
C GLN A 181 -24.05 -1.55 3.39
N ILE A 182 -23.68 -2.04 2.20
CA ILE A 182 -23.55 -1.20 0.99
C ILE A 182 -24.87 -0.51 0.65
N TYR A 183 -25.99 -1.23 0.70
CA TYR A 183 -27.32 -0.64 0.42
C TYR A 183 -27.79 0.33 1.50
N THR A 184 -27.21 0.30 2.70
CA THR A 184 -27.59 1.15 3.84
C THR A 184 -26.66 2.35 4.00
N PHE A 185 -25.34 2.15 3.90
CA PHE A 185 -24.28 3.10 4.21
C PHE A 185 -23.49 3.57 2.98
N TRP A 186 -23.85 3.07 1.78
CA TRP A 186 -23.13 3.28 0.52
C TRP A 186 -21.70 2.71 0.48
N SER A 187 -21.33 1.91 1.48
CA SER A 187 -20.07 1.18 1.55
C SER A 187 -20.23 -0.07 2.41
N ALA A 188 -19.37 -1.06 2.18
CA ALA A 188 -19.13 -2.10 3.18
C ALA A 188 -18.30 -1.51 4.33
N ILE A 189 -18.47 -2.04 5.53
CA ILE A 189 -17.66 -1.66 6.69
C ILE A 189 -16.33 -2.43 6.59
N THR A 190 -15.21 -1.70 6.55
CA THR A 190 -13.88 -2.33 6.53
C THR A 190 -13.69 -3.21 7.78
N PRO A 191 -13.09 -4.40 7.66
CA PRO A 191 -12.31 -4.88 6.52
C PRO A 191 -13.12 -5.60 5.43
N ASN A 192 -14.44 -5.72 5.54
CA ASN A 192 -15.23 -6.50 4.60
C ASN A 192 -15.41 -5.78 3.25
N THR A 193 -15.64 -6.56 2.19
CA THR A 193 -16.03 -6.06 0.86
C THR A 193 -17.36 -6.68 0.43
N ALA A 194 -17.86 -6.37 -0.77
CA ALA A 194 -19.02 -7.04 -1.33
C ALA A 194 -18.81 -8.56 -1.55
N PHE A 195 -17.55 -9.02 -1.53
CA PHE A 195 -17.18 -10.40 -1.80
C PHE A 195 -16.64 -11.07 -0.54
N LYS A 196 -17.05 -12.32 -0.35
CA LYS A 196 -16.55 -13.17 0.72
C LYS A 196 -15.06 -13.47 0.52
N ASP A 197 -14.33 -13.56 1.62
CA ASP A 197 -12.89 -13.84 1.68
C ASP A 197 -12.00 -12.80 0.95
N ILE A 198 -12.57 -11.67 0.53
CA ILE A 198 -11.84 -10.52 0.00
C ILE A 198 -12.02 -9.37 0.97
N PHE A 199 -10.89 -8.86 1.46
CA PHE A 199 -10.85 -7.86 2.49
C PHE A 199 -10.21 -6.57 1.98
N GLU A 200 -10.67 -5.45 2.49
CA GLU A 200 -10.05 -4.15 2.32
C GLU A 200 -9.14 -3.87 3.52
N LEU A 201 -7.90 -3.43 3.30
CA LEU A 201 -7.06 -2.98 4.41
C LEU A 201 -7.63 -1.68 4.96
N SER A 202 -8.05 -1.69 6.23
CA SER A 202 -8.64 -0.52 6.87
C SER A 202 -7.74 0.73 6.81
N PRO A 203 -8.31 1.94 6.75
CA PRO A 203 -7.55 3.19 6.88
C PRO A 203 -6.64 3.20 8.11
N GLY A 204 -5.43 3.75 7.99
CA GLY A 204 -4.50 3.85 9.11
C GLY A 204 -4.00 2.50 9.65
N HIS A 205 -4.07 1.44 8.84
CA HIS A 205 -3.55 0.12 9.18
C HIS A 205 -2.39 -0.28 8.27
N TYR A 206 -1.55 -1.16 8.81
CA TYR A 206 -0.61 -1.95 8.05
C TYR A 206 -0.82 -3.43 8.34
N LEU A 207 -0.37 -4.27 7.43
CA LEU A 207 -0.31 -5.72 7.61
C LEU A 207 1.09 -6.25 7.34
N VAL A 208 1.38 -7.37 7.97
CA VAL A 208 2.59 -8.17 7.80
C VAL A 208 2.16 -9.59 7.47
N PHE A 209 2.67 -10.13 6.37
CA PHE A 209 2.46 -11.52 5.99
C PHE A 209 3.81 -12.22 5.79
N ASN A 210 4.00 -13.31 6.51
CA ASN A 210 5.17 -14.18 6.39
C ASN A 210 4.76 -15.64 6.64
N LYS A 211 5.73 -16.56 6.76
CA LYS A 211 5.48 -17.98 7.02
C LYS A 211 4.67 -18.28 8.30
N ASP A 212 4.68 -17.35 9.27
CA ASP A 212 3.98 -17.51 10.55
C ASP A 212 2.53 -17.02 10.45
N GLY A 213 2.15 -16.34 9.37
CA GLY A 213 0.79 -15.94 9.04
C GLY A 213 0.62 -14.45 8.77
N LEU A 214 -0.62 -13.99 8.88
CA LEU A 214 -1.02 -12.60 8.70
C LEU A 214 -1.20 -11.90 10.05
N LYS A 215 -0.58 -10.73 10.20
CA LYS A 215 -0.84 -9.80 11.31
C LYS A 215 -1.27 -8.45 10.75
N ILE A 216 -2.29 -7.84 11.34
CA ILE A 216 -2.75 -6.49 10.98
C ILE A 216 -2.70 -5.62 12.24
N GLU A 217 -2.15 -4.43 12.11
CA GLU A 217 -2.06 -3.46 13.21
C GLU A 217 -2.47 -2.06 12.72
N LYS A 218 -3.16 -1.34 13.60
CA LYS A 218 -3.49 0.07 13.42
C LYS A 218 -2.27 0.91 13.82
N TYR A 219 -1.83 1.81 12.95
CA TYR A 219 -0.75 2.76 13.25
C TYR A 219 -1.25 4.19 13.41
N TRP A 220 -2.47 4.47 12.98
CA TRP A 220 -3.08 5.79 13.08
C TRP A 220 -4.59 5.68 13.29
N GLU A 221 -5.11 6.58 14.13
CA GLU A 221 -6.54 6.85 14.23
C GLU A 221 -6.77 8.33 14.49
N LEU A 222 -7.96 8.81 14.13
CA LEU A 222 -8.36 10.16 14.46
C LEU A 222 -8.82 10.20 15.91
N GLU A 223 -8.07 10.93 16.75
CA GLU A 223 -8.42 11.17 18.14
C GLU A 223 -9.30 12.42 18.24
N PHE A 224 -10.53 12.25 18.72
CA PHE A 224 -11.40 13.34 19.13
C PHE A 224 -11.22 13.56 20.63
N ASP A 225 -10.18 14.30 20.99
CA ASP A 225 -9.95 14.70 22.37
C ASP A 225 -10.24 16.19 22.57
N ASN A 226 -10.26 16.58 23.83
CA ASN A 226 -10.60 17.93 24.27
C ASN A 226 -9.43 18.91 24.11
N ARG A 227 -8.40 18.59 23.30
CA ARG A 227 -7.20 19.42 23.10
C ARG A 227 -7.50 20.85 22.67
N TYR A 228 -8.66 21.06 22.05
CA TYR A 228 -9.07 22.35 21.51
C TYR A 228 -10.25 22.99 22.26
N GLU A 229 -10.65 22.46 23.43
CA GLU A 229 -11.78 23.03 24.20
C GLU A 229 -11.57 24.49 24.64
N SER A 230 -10.31 24.92 24.80
CA SER A 230 -9.98 26.27 25.20
C SER A 230 -9.79 27.25 24.04
N LEU A 231 -9.88 26.80 22.78
CA LEU A 231 -9.74 27.71 21.64
C LEU A 231 -10.99 28.56 21.46
N SER A 232 -10.79 29.87 21.33
CA SER A 232 -11.88 30.75 20.90
C SER A 232 -12.23 30.44 19.44
N PHE A 233 -13.47 30.75 19.04
CA PHE A 233 -13.90 30.56 17.66
C PHE A 233 -13.02 31.30 16.65
N ASN A 234 -12.55 32.51 17.00
CA ASN A 234 -11.70 33.30 16.12
C ASN A 234 -10.31 32.68 15.96
N ASP A 235 -9.72 32.22 17.06
CA ASP A 235 -8.41 31.55 17.03
C ASP A 235 -8.52 30.22 16.26
N ALA A 236 -9.63 29.49 16.42
CA ALA A 236 -9.89 28.26 15.67
C ALA A 236 -10.05 28.54 14.17
N LEU A 237 -10.73 29.63 13.80
CA LEU A 237 -10.89 30.05 12.41
C LEU A 237 -9.55 30.47 11.79
N GLU A 238 -8.73 31.21 12.53
CA GLU A 238 -7.39 31.62 12.08
C GLU A 238 -6.50 30.39 11.84
N GLN A 239 -6.39 29.49 12.81
CA GLN A 239 -5.62 28.25 12.67
C GLN A 239 -6.13 27.37 11.53
N PHE A 240 -7.45 27.26 11.37
CA PHE A 240 -8.03 26.50 10.26
C PHE A 240 -7.62 27.09 8.90
N ASN A 241 -7.61 28.42 8.76
CA ASN A 241 -7.20 29.09 7.53
C ASN A 241 -5.69 28.93 7.25
N GLU A 242 -4.85 28.81 8.27
CA GLU A 242 -3.41 28.53 8.09
C GLU A 242 -3.12 27.11 7.60
N LEU A 243 -4.04 26.17 7.83
CA LEU A 243 -3.90 24.75 7.48
C LEU A 243 -4.44 24.38 6.08
N LEU A 244 -5.25 25.26 5.46
CA LEU A 244 -5.83 25.07 4.12
C LEU A 244 -4.91 25.58 3.00
#